data_AF-A0A6L7JN31-F1
#
_entry.id   AF-A0A6L7JN31-F1
#
_cell.length_a   1.000
_cell.length_b   1.000
_cell.length_c   1.000
_cell.angle_alpha   90.00
_cell.angle_beta   90.00
_cell.angle_gamma   90.00
#
_symmetry.space_group_name_H-M   'P 1'
#
loop_
_entity.id
_entity.type
_entity.pdbx_description
1 polymer ?
#
loop_
_entity_poly.entity_id
_entity_poly.type
_entity_poly.pdbx_seq_one_letter_code
_entity_poly.pdbx_strand_id
1 'polypeptide(L)'
;MVTRQQQISQRTLLVAVVFLALAVFGVYLYMAHAFAPLVEGVSVLSALSKGDLRARIERNTGNDEVGMIANAVNVFHNNLLTIQRIRRSRERQYGRQQRFIFREMQGLADTLDGDERDALLTELQELGDLVEEKAGLRSRQTDVVETEDSTTQGEQDSDSLAMLAQAFHGMSNRVQNQHQRLRDALATKEALIALRNELNIATRVQQSLLPPNIELSSAYKIWGGMWPAKEVGGDFYDFFPLDDHRLAIAIADVSGKGVPAALFTVMARTMLHASAAFLNSPGKALSVFNNFLENNNDEGLFVTVFYGILDIETGKFRYANGGHNPPIILDSKG
;
A
#
# COMPACT_ATOMS: atom_id res chain seq x y z
N MET A 1 -112.24 52.83 -24.04
CA MET A 1 -111.01 52.66 -24.85
C MET A 1 -109.71 52.67 -24.03
N VAL A 2 -109.65 53.32 -22.87
CA VAL A 2 -108.42 53.46 -22.03
C VAL A 2 -107.93 52.12 -21.41
N THR A 3 -108.82 51.21 -21.03
CA THR A 3 -108.46 49.93 -20.38
C THR A 3 -107.74 48.92 -21.27
N ARG A 4 -107.92 48.98 -22.61
CA ARG A 4 -107.19 48.10 -23.55
C ARG A 4 -105.72 48.53 -23.72
N GLN A 5 -105.42 49.82 -23.66
CA GLN A 5 -104.05 50.34 -23.81
C GLN A 5 -103.17 49.99 -22.60
N GLN A 6 -103.70 50.07 -21.38
CA GLN A 6 -102.98 49.67 -20.16
C GLN A 6 -102.65 48.16 -20.14
N GLN A 7 -103.56 47.30 -20.57
CA GLN A 7 -103.29 45.86 -20.65
C GLN A 7 -102.21 45.50 -21.68
N ILE A 8 -102.13 46.22 -22.79
CA ILE A 8 -101.09 45.99 -23.80
C ILE A 8 -99.71 46.42 -23.26
N SER A 9 -99.63 47.55 -22.56
CA SER A 9 -98.38 48.06 -21.98
C SER A 9 -97.83 47.18 -20.84
N GLN A 10 -98.70 46.58 -20.00
CA GLN A 10 -98.25 45.64 -18.97
C GLN A 10 -97.73 44.32 -19.56
N ARG A 11 -98.35 43.83 -20.65
CA ARG A 11 -97.89 42.63 -21.35
C ARG A 11 -96.53 42.82 -22.01
N THR A 12 -96.27 43.96 -22.65
CA THR A 12 -94.95 44.24 -23.24
C THR A 12 -93.85 44.41 -22.20
N LEU A 13 -94.15 45.03 -21.05
CA LEU A 13 -93.20 45.13 -19.93
C LEU A 13 -92.82 43.74 -19.39
N LEU A 14 -93.80 42.85 -19.20
CA LEU A 14 -93.56 41.51 -18.66
C LEU A 14 -92.72 40.66 -19.63
N VAL A 15 -92.96 40.77 -20.94
CA VAL A 15 -92.13 40.12 -21.96
C VAL A 15 -90.70 40.65 -21.94
N ALA A 16 -90.51 41.96 -21.78
CA ALA A 16 -89.17 42.57 -21.69
C ALA A 16 -88.38 42.08 -20.46
N VAL A 17 -89.04 41.97 -19.30
CA VAL A 17 -88.41 41.45 -18.07
C VAL A 17 -88.02 39.97 -18.22
N VAL A 18 -88.90 39.15 -18.80
CA VAL A 18 -88.60 37.73 -19.07
C VAL A 18 -87.43 37.60 -20.04
N PHE A 19 -87.38 38.43 -21.08
CA PHE A 19 -86.26 38.44 -22.03
C PHE A 19 -84.95 38.86 -21.38
N LEU A 20 -84.97 39.89 -20.51
CA LEU A 20 -83.80 40.30 -19.74
C LEU A 20 -83.34 39.19 -18.79
N ALA A 21 -84.26 38.53 -18.09
CA ALA A 21 -83.95 37.42 -17.20
C ALA A 21 -83.32 36.24 -17.95
N LEU A 22 -83.85 35.90 -19.13
CA LEU A 22 -83.25 34.88 -20.01
C LEU A 22 -81.87 35.29 -20.53
N ALA A 23 -81.66 36.56 -20.88
CA ALA A 23 -80.36 37.06 -21.31
C ALA A 23 -79.32 36.99 -20.18
N VAL A 24 -79.68 37.43 -18.97
CA VAL A 24 -78.81 37.35 -17.78
C VAL A 24 -78.52 35.88 -17.43
N PHE A 25 -79.52 35.00 -17.49
CA PHE A 25 -79.34 33.58 -17.25
C PHE A 25 -78.43 32.93 -18.32
N GLY A 26 -78.57 33.33 -19.59
CA GLY A 26 -77.70 32.90 -20.68
C GLY A 26 -76.24 33.34 -20.48
N VAL A 27 -76.02 34.59 -20.07
CA VAL A 27 -74.68 35.11 -19.73
C VAL A 27 -74.08 34.39 -18.52
N TYR A 28 -74.89 34.13 -17.49
CA TYR A 28 -74.46 33.36 -16.32
C TYR A 28 -74.02 31.94 -16.70
N LEU A 29 -74.81 31.23 -17.52
CA LEU A 29 -74.45 29.90 -18.00
C LEU A 29 -73.17 29.92 -18.85
N TYR A 30 -73.03 30.93 -19.72
CA TYR A 30 -71.82 31.09 -20.53
C TYR A 30 -70.58 31.31 -19.66
N MET A 31 -70.64 32.23 -18.68
CA MET A 31 -69.55 32.50 -17.74
C MET A 31 -69.21 31.28 -16.89
N ALA A 32 -70.21 30.59 -16.35
CA ALA A 32 -69.99 29.39 -15.55
C ALA A 32 -69.29 28.27 -16.36
N HIS A 33 -69.61 28.15 -17.66
CA HIS A 33 -68.97 27.17 -18.53
C HIS A 33 -67.55 27.61 -18.95
N ALA A 34 -67.35 28.88 -19.27
CA ALA A 34 -66.08 29.42 -19.71
C ALA A 34 -65.00 29.46 -18.61
N PHE A 35 -65.38 29.68 -17.34
CA PHE A 35 -64.42 29.75 -16.22
C PHE A 35 -64.17 28.42 -15.52
N ALA A 36 -64.96 27.37 -15.78
CA ALA A 36 -64.76 26.05 -15.20
C ALA A 36 -63.32 25.50 -15.38
N PRO A 37 -62.66 25.63 -16.56
CA PRO A 37 -61.29 25.14 -16.76
C PRO A 37 -60.25 25.88 -15.90
N LEU A 38 -60.45 27.17 -15.63
CA LEU A 38 -59.53 27.97 -14.82
C LEU A 38 -59.58 27.55 -13.35
N VAL A 39 -60.78 27.30 -12.83
CA VAL A 39 -60.99 26.86 -11.44
C VAL A 39 -60.36 25.49 -11.22
N GLU A 40 -60.47 24.58 -12.19
CA GLU A 40 -59.82 23.27 -12.17
C GLU A 40 -58.29 23.39 -12.25
N GLY A 41 -57.76 24.27 -13.11
CA GLY A 41 -56.32 24.53 -13.18
C GLY A 41 -55.74 25.07 -11.87
N VAL A 42 -56.44 26.01 -11.22
CA VAL A 42 -56.01 26.59 -9.92
C VAL A 42 -56.09 25.57 -8.78
N SER A 43 -57.11 24.71 -8.78
CA SER A 43 -57.26 23.69 -7.73
C SER A 43 -56.16 22.63 -7.84
N VAL A 44 -55.79 22.22 -9.05
CA VAL A 44 -54.64 21.33 -9.32
C VAL A 44 -53.35 22.00 -8.89
N LEU A 45 -53.15 23.29 -9.21
CA LEU A 45 -51.97 24.04 -8.75
C LEU A 45 -51.89 24.14 -7.21
N SER A 46 -53.03 24.31 -6.55
CA SER A 46 -53.11 24.35 -5.09
C SER A 46 -52.84 22.97 -4.46
N ALA A 47 -53.33 21.89 -5.07
CA ALA A 47 -53.04 20.52 -4.66
C ALA A 47 -51.54 20.19 -4.81
N LEU A 48 -50.93 20.64 -5.91
CA LEU A 48 -49.49 20.56 -6.16
C LEU A 48 -48.67 21.34 -5.14
N SER A 49 -49.07 22.57 -4.82
CA SER A 49 -48.44 23.38 -3.78
C SER A 49 -48.53 22.73 -2.39
N LYS A 50 -49.48 21.80 -2.19
CA LYS A 50 -49.65 21.03 -0.95
C LYS A 50 -49.04 19.62 -1.02
N GLY A 51 -48.34 19.30 -2.11
CA GLY A 51 -47.61 18.03 -2.28
C GLY A 51 -48.41 16.87 -2.86
N ASP A 52 -49.65 17.08 -3.32
CA ASP A 52 -50.44 16.03 -3.97
C ASP A 52 -50.14 15.95 -5.47
N LEU A 53 -49.54 14.82 -5.88
CA LEU A 53 -49.07 14.56 -7.24
C LEU A 53 -50.09 13.79 -8.10
N ARG A 54 -51.28 13.48 -7.56
CA ARG A 54 -52.29 12.67 -8.25
C ARG A 54 -53.33 13.50 -9.00
N ALA A 55 -53.41 14.80 -8.73
CA ALA A 55 -54.36 15.69 -9.36
C ALA A 55 -54.02 15.88 -10.85
N ARG A 56 -54.99 15.62 -11.74
CA ARG A 56 -54.88 15.79 -13.19
C ARG A 56 -56.06 16.61 -13.71
N ILE A 57 -55.82 17.38 -14.77
CA ILE A 57 -56.85 18.07 -15.53
C ILE A 57 -57.30 17.12 -16.65
N GLU A 58 -58.55 16.63 -16.63
CA GLU A 58 -59.03 15.62 -17.58
C GLU A 58 -59.72 16.19 -18.82
N ARG A 59 -60.02 17.51 -18.83
CA ARG A 59 -60.75 18.14 -19.95
C ARG A 59 -59.82 18.76 -20.99
N ASN A 60 -60.14 18.48 -22.27
CA ASN A 60 -59.50 19.13 -23.41
C ASN A 60 -59.94 20.60 -23.46
N THR A 61 -59.02 21.49 -23.11
CA THR A 61 -59.27 22.94 -23.05
C THR A 61 -59.43 23.50 -24.47
N GLY A 62 -60.47 24.30 -24.69
CA GLY A 62 -60.67 25.00 -25.97
C GLY A 62 -59.53 25.96 -26.29
N ASN A 63 -59.47 26.44 -27.54
CA ASN A 63 -58.40 27.33 -28.03
C ASN A 63 -58.60 28.81 -27.63
N ASP A 64 -59.28 29.07 -26.51
CA ASP A 64 -59.56 30.39 -25.97
C ASP A 64 -58.49 30.84 -24.96
N GLU A 65 -58.52 32.12 -24.55
CA GLU A 65 -57.53 32.70 -23.64
C GLU A 65 -57.43 31.95 -22.30
N VAL A 66 -58.57 31.47 -21.80
CA VAL A 66 -58.66 30.68 -20.57
C VAL A 66 -58.04 29.29 -20.76
N GLY A 67 -58.27 28.65 -21.90
CA GLY A 67 -57.64 27.39 -22.27
C GLY A 67 -56.12 27.50 -22.47
N MET A 68 -55.62 28.60 -23.01
CA MET A 68 -54.17 28.86 -23.12
C MET A 68 -53.50 28.95 -21.74
N ILE A 69 -54.13 29.64 -20.78
CA ILE A 69 -53.62 29.74 -19.40
C ILE A 69 -53.64 28.37 -18.71
N ALA A 70 -54.73 27.61 -18.86
CA ALA A 70 -54.84 26.25 -18.31
C ALA A 70 -53.77 25.30 -18.90
N ASN A 71 -53.46 25.43 -20.20
CA ASN A 71 -52.41 24.65 -20.85
C ASN A 71 -51.01 25.07 -20.37
N ALA A 72 -50.75 26.38 -20.20
CA ALA A 72 -49.49 26.88 -19.65
C ALA A 72 -49.24 26.35 -18.22
N VAL A 73 -50.28 26.31 -17.39
CA VAL A 73 -50.28 25.70 -16.06
C VAL A 73 -49.94 24.20 -16.12
N ASN A 74 -50.53 23.47 -17.07
CA ASN A 74 -50.27 22.05 -17.27
C ASN A 74 -48.82 21.77 -17.72
N VAL A 75 -48.29 22.57 -18.64
CA VAL A 75 -46.87 22.49 -19.06
C VAL A 75 -45.94 22.74 -17.87
N PHE A 76 -46.24 23.76 -17.05
CA PHE A 76 -45.46 24.05 -15.85
C PHE A 76 -45.47 22.89 -14.85
N HIS A 77 -46.65 22.30 -14.58
CA HIS A 77 -46.79 21.11 -13.75
C HIS A 77 -45.93 19.94 -14.24
N ASN A 78 -46.01 19.62 -15.54
CA ASN A 78 -45.24 18.53 -16.13
C ASN A 78 -43.73 18.77 -16.06
N ASN A 79 -43.29 20.02 -16.21
CA ASN A 79 -41.89 20.40 -16.04
C ASN A 79 -41.43 20.22 -14.59
N LEU A 80 -42.23 20.63 -13.60
CA LEU A 80 -41.91 20.41 -12.17
C LEU A 80 -41.77 18.92 -11.84
N LEU A 81 -42.69 18.08 -12.32
CA LEU A 81 -42.59 16.62 -12.16
C LEU A 81 -41.31 16.06 -12.79
N THR A 82 -40.94 16.56 -13.96
CA THR A 82 -39.73 16.11 -14.67
C THR A 82 -38.47 16.48 -13.89
N ILE A 83 -38.39 17.71 -13.36
CA ILE A 83 -37.28 18.18 -12.53
C ILE A 83 -37.14 17.31 -11.27
N GLN A 84 -38.24 17.00 -10.59
CA GLN A 84 -38.19 16.15 -9.39
C GLN A 84 -37.74 14.71 -9.70
N ARG A 85 -38.16 14.13 -10.83
CA ARG A 85 -37.67 12.81 -11.27
C ARG A 85 -36.18 12.81 -11.54
N ILE A 86 -35.67 13.86 -12.21
CA ILE A 86 -34.24 14.00 -12.50
C ILE A 86 -33.43 14.11 -11.19
N ARG A 87 -33.90 14.90 -10.21
CA ARG A 87 -33.24 15.02 -8.89
C ARG A 87 -33.16 13.67 -8.18
N ARG A 88 -34.28 12.96 -8.03
CA ARG A 88 -34.29 11.61 -7.41
C ARG A 88 -33.42 10.60 -8.15
N SER A 89 -33.33 10.70 -9.49
CA SER A 89 -32.44 9.84 -10.28
C SER A 89 -30.97 10.14 -10.01
N ARG A 90 -30.58 11.42 -9.91
CA ARG A 90 -29.20 11.81 -9.58
C ARG A 90 -28.81 11.32 -8.19
N GLU A 91 -29.62 11.55 -7.17
CA GLU A 91 -29.34 11.09 -5.80
C GLU A 91 -29.08 9.58 -5.74
N ARG A 92 -29.89 8.78 -6.43
CA ARG A 92 -29.69 7.33 -6.53
C ARG A 92 -28.42 6.97 -7.28
N GLN A 93 -28.06 7.71 -8.32
CA GLN A 93 -26.84 7.49 -9.10
C GLN A 93 -25.59 7.85 -8.27
N TYR A 94 -25.60 8.96 -7.54
CA TYR A 94 -24.53 9.35 -6.62
C TYR A 94 -24.30 8.32 -5.51
N GLY A 95 -25.37 7.87 -4.84
CA GLY A 95 -25.25 6.83 -3.81
C GLY A 95 -24.81 5.46 -4.35
N ARG A 96 -25.00 5.18 -5.65
CA ARG A 96 -24.44 3.98 -6.30
C ARG A 96 -22.96 4.15 -6.61
N GLN A 97 -22.54 5.31 -7.13
CA GLN A 97 -21.14 5.60 -7.42
C GLN A 97 -20.28 5.62 -6.15
N GLN A 98 -20.77 6.23 -5.06
CA GLN A 98 -20.05 6.26 -3.78
C GLN A 98 -19.83 4.84 -3.21
N ARG A 99 -20.88 3.99 -3.20
CA ARG A 99 -20.75 2.59 -2.78
C ARG A 99 -19.80 1.76 -3.65
N PHE A 100 -19.75 2.07 -4.95
CA PHE A 100 -18.80 1.42 -5.86
C PHE A 100 -17.37 1.81 -5.53
N ILE A 101 -17.09 3.12 -5.36
CA ILE A 101 -15.77 3.63 -4.98
C ILE A 101 -15.33 3.05 -3.63
N PHE A 102 -16.22 2.98 -2.65
CA PHE A 102 -15.93 2.44 -1.32
C PHE A 102 -15.55 0.95 -1.37
N ARG A 103 -16.27 0.17 -2.17
CA ARG A 103 -15.96 -1.26 -2.36
C ARG A 103 -14.61 -1.47 -3.04
N GLU A 104 -14.27 -0.66 -4.04
CA GLU A 104 -12.95 -0.70 -4.68
C GLU A 104 -11.83 -0.29 -3.70
N MET A 105 -12.06 0.71 -2.85
CA MET A 105 -11.12 1.10 -1.80
C MET A 105 -10.90 0.00 -0.77
N GLN A 106 -11.96 -0.70 -0.35
CA GLN A 106 -11.82 -1.87 0.51
C GLN A 106 -11.02 -2.99 -0.17
N GLY A 107 -11.28 -3.26 -1.45
CA GLY A 107 -10.51 -4.26 -2.21
C GLY A 107 -9.02 -3.91 -2.38
N LEU A 108 -8.71 -2.62 -2.54
CA LEU A 108 -7.32 -2.12 -2.54
C LEU A 108 -6.69 -2.19 -1.15
N ALA A 109 -7.45 -1.87 -0.09
CA ALA A 109 -6.97 -2.00 1.28
C ALA A 109 -6.60 -3.45 1.63
N ASP A 110 -7.36 -4.43 1.13
CA ASP A 110 -7.06 -5.86 1.32
C ASP A 110 -5.72 -6.31 0.70
N THR A 111 -5.14 -5.53 -0.22
CA THR A 111 -3.80 -5.80 -0.78
C THR A 111 -2.65 -5.24 0.07
N LEU A 112 -2.96 -4.48 1.11
CA LEU A 112 -1.98 -3.95 2.08
C LEU A 112 -1.78 -4.96 3.22
N ASP A 113 -0.56 -5.01 3.77
CA ASP A 113 -0.20 -5.92 4.86
C ASP A 113 -0.04 -5.18 6.20
N GLY A 114 -0.50 -5.80 7.30
CA GLY A 114 -0.21 -5.40 8.69
C GLY A 114 -1.00 -4.20 9.22
N ASP A 115 -0.38 -3.45 10.13
CA ASP A 115 -0.99 -2.32 10.86
C ASP A 115 -1.52 -1.20 9.94
N GLU A 116 -0.91 -1.05 8.76
CA GLU A 116 -1.32 -0.03 7.76
C GLU A 116 -2.66 -0.39 7.10
N ARG A 117 -2.98 -1.68 6.94
CA ARG A 117 -4.28 -2.16 6.46
C ARG A 117 -5.37 -1.90 7.50
N ASP A 118 -5.12 -2.28 8.75
CA ASP A 118 -6.14 -2.21 9.80
C ASP A 118 -6.49 -0.74 10.13
N ALA A 119 -5.50 0.16 10.08
CA ALA A 119 -5.72 1.60 10.19
C ALA A 119 -6.58 2.15 9.02
N LEU A 120 -6.32 1.71 7.78
CA LEU A 120 -7.09 2.12 6.61
C LEU A 120 -8.52 1.57 6.61
N LEU A 121 -8.70 0.31 7.03
CA LEU A 121 -10.03 -0.29 7.15
C LEU A 121 -10.86 0.42 8.20
N THR A 122 -10.26 0.84 9.31
CA THR A 122 -10.91 1.64 10.35
C THR A 122 -11.32 3.02 9.81
N GLU A 123 -10.40 3.73 9.13
CA GLU A 123 -10.67 5.04 8.53
C GLU A 123 -11.75 4.97 7.43
N LEU A 124 -11.74 3.92 6.60
CA LEU A 124 -12.78 3.67 5.62
C LEU A 124 -14.11 3.35 6.31
N GLN A 125 -14.13 2.51 7.35
CA GLN A 125 -15.37 2.16 8.04
C GLN A 125 -16.04 3.39 8.69
N GLU A 126 -15.27 4.25 9.35
CA GLU A 126 -15.77 5.53 9.90
C GLU A 126 -16.35 6.45 8.81
N LEU A 127 -15.69 6.51 7.65
CA LEU A 127 -16.19 7.23 6.47
C LEU A 127 -17.49 6.61 5.91
N GLY A 128 -17.57 5.28 5.88
CA GLY A 128 -18.75 4.54 5.41
C GLY A 128 -19.97 4.82 6.30
N ASP A 129 -19.79 4.76 7.61
CA ASP A 129 -20.85 5.01 8.60
C ASP A 129 -21.39 6.45 8.50
N LEU A 130 -20.49 7.44 8.33
CA LEU A 130 -20.88 8.85 8.13
C LEU A 130 -21.67 9.07 6.83
N VAL A 131 -21.34 8.34 5.76
CA VAL A 131 -22.05 8.42 4.47
C VAL A 131 -23.41 7.73 4.56
N GLU A 132 -23.53 6.58 5.23
CA GLU A 132 -24.80 5.88 5.45
C GLU A 132 -25.75 6.65 6.38
N GLU A 133 -25.24 7.25 7.46
CA GLU A 133 -26.03 8.09 8.37
C GLU A 133 -26.64 9.29 7.63
N LYS A 134 -25.83 9.99 6.83
CA LYS A 134 -26.30 11.11 6.00
C LYS A 134 -27.30 10.69 4.93
N ALA A 135 -27.15 9.50 4.35
CA ALA A 135 -28.11 8.95 3.38
C ALA A 135 -29.44 8.53 4.05
N GLY A 136 -29.38 7.99 5.27
CA GLY A 136 -30.56 7.63 6.07
C GLY A 136 -31.39 8.84 6.50
N LEU A 137 -30.73 9.92 6.93
CA LEU A 137 -31.36 11.21 7.26
C LEU A 137 -32.11 11.80 6.06
N ARG A 138 -31.54 11.74 4.85
CA ARG A 138 -32.20 12.18 3.59
C ARG A 138 -33.50 11.41 3.29
N SER A 139 -33.57 10.12 3.62
CA SER A 139 -34.76 9.30 3.37
C SER A 139 -35.93 9.58 4.33
N ARG A 140 -35.64 10.08 5.54
CA ARG A 140 -36.66 10.45 6.54
C ARG A 140 -37.21 11.85 6.33
N GLN A 141 -36.42 12.75 5.75
CA GLN A 141 -36.79 14.14 5.52
C GLN A 141 -37.72 14.32 4.30
N THR A 142 -37.78 13.33 3.39
CA THR A 142 -38.66 13.38 2.21
C THR A 142 -40.16 13.20 2.49
N ASP A 143 -40.57 12.87 3.73
CA ASP A 143 -41.99 12.65 4.07
C ASP A 143 -42.62 13.80 4.90
N VAL A 144 -41.87 14.83 5.30
CA VAL A 144 -42.43 15.96 6.08
C VAL A 144 -41.83 17.30 5.61
N VAL A 145 -42.66 18.04 4.85
CA VAL A 145 -42.62 19.51 4.61
C VAL A 145 -41.26 20.11 4.20
N GLU A 146 -41.06 20.31 2.89
CA GLU A 146 -40.00 21.16 2.34
C GLU A 146 -40.42 22.65 2.35
N THR A 147 -39.91 23.39 3.32
CA THR A 147 -39.60 24.82 3.15
C THR A 147 -38.24 25.04 3.80
N GLU A 148 -37.17 24.92 3.01
CA GLU A 148 -35.97 25.77 3.02
C GLU A 148 -34.81 25.14 2.22
N ASP A 149 -34.19 26.00 1.42
CA ASP A 149 -32.79 26.01 0.98
C ASP A 149 -32.26 24.98 -0.05
N SER A 150 -32.34 25.39 -1.33
CA SER A 150 -31.75 24.68 -2.48
C SER A 150 -30.22 24.87 -2.60
N THR A 151 -29.65 25.78 -1.80
CA THR A 151 -28.24 26.18 -1.84
C THR A 151 -27.35 25.23 -1.04
N THR A 152 -27.88 24.66 0.05
CA THR A 152 -27.14 23.78 0.98
C THR A 152 -26.94 22.36 0.43
N GLN A 153 -27.80 21.89 -0.49
CA GLN A 153 -27.71 20.54 -1.08
C GLN A 153 -26.53 20.38 -2.05
N GLY A 154 -26.12 21.45 -2.74
CA GLY A 154 -24.98 21.40 -3.69
C GLY A 154 -23.62 21.37 -2.99
N GLU A 155 -23.48 22.06 -1.85
CA GLU A 155 -22.25 22.06 -1.05
C GLU A 155 -22.01 20.69 -0.37
N GLN A 156 -23.06 20.05 0.15
CA GLN A 156 -22.94 18.79 0.90
C GLN A 156 -22.54 17.58 0.03
N ASP A 157 -22.99 17.53 -1.23
CA ASP A 157 -22.56 16.48 -2.17
C ASP A 157 -21.10 16.68 -2.61
N SER A 158 -20.63 17.92 -2.69
CA SER A 158 -19.23 18.26 -2.98
C SER A 158 -18.29 17.83 -1.85
N ASP A 159 -18.67 18.04 -0.59
CA ASP A 159 -17.88 17.66 0.58
C ASP A 159 -17.66 16.14 0.67
N SER A 160 -18.71 15.36 0.45
CA SER A 160 -18.63 13.89 0.53
C SER A 160 -17.72 13.32 -0.57
N LEU A 161 -17.71 13.93 -1.76
CA LEU A 161 -16.82 13.55 -2.86
C LEU A 161 -15.37 13.97 -2.58
N ALA A 162 -15.16 15.14 -1.97
CA ALA A 162 -13.84 15.61 -1.56
C ALA A 162 -13.19 14.69 -0.52
N MET A 163 -13.96 14.22 0.47
CA MET A 163 -13.48 13.26 1.47
C MET A 163 -13.03 11.93 0.84
N LEU A 164 -13.82 11.40 -0.11
CA LEU A 164 -13.45 10.18 -0.85
C LEU A 164 -12.19 10.37 -1.71
N ALA A 165 -12.05 11.52 -2.37
CA ALA A 165 -10.87 11.84 -3.16
C ALA A 165 -9.61 11.91 -2.27
N GLN A 166 -9.74 12.48 -1.06
CA GLN A 166 -8.65 12.56 -0.08
C GLN A 166 -8.25 11.17 0.44
N ALA A 167 -9.23 10.31 0.76
CA ALA A 167 -8.97 8.92 1.16
C ALA A 167 -8.27 8.13 0.04
N PHE A 168 -8.72 8.28 -1.21
CA PHE A 168 -8.09 7.64 -2.37
C PHE A 168 -6.63 8.08 -2.54
N HIS A 169 -6.38 9.38 -2.46
CA HIS A 169 -5.04 9.93 -2.57
C HIS A 169 -4.13 9.43 -1.44
N GLY A 170 -4.63 9.38 -0.20
CA GLY A 170 -3.93 8.80 0.94
C GLY A 170 -3.56 7.33 0.72
N MET A 171 -4.50 6.52 0.21
CA MET A 171 -4.27 5.11 -0.08
C MET A 171 -3.25 4.89 -1.21
N SER A 172 -3.36 5.64 -2.32
CA SER A 172 -2.36 5.57 -3.41
C SER A 172 -0.96 5.93 -2.94
N ASN A 173 -0.82 6.96 -2.10
CA ASN A 173 0.46 7.34 -1.54
C ASN A 173 1.03 6.23 -0.64
N ARG A 174 0.21 5.57 0.18
CA ARG A 174 0.63 4.44 1.03
C ARG A 174 1.08 3.24 0.19
N VAL A 175 0.28 2.83 -0.81
CA VAL A 175 0.63 1.74 -1.74
C VAL A 175 1.95 2.03 -2.46
N GLN A 176 2.12 3.26 -2.94
CA GLN A 176 3.34 3.68 -3.62
C GLN A 176 4.56 3.66 -2.67
N ASN A 177 4.39 4.11 -1.43
CA ASN A 177 5.43 4.04 -0.40
C ASN A 177 5.78 2.59 -0.04
N GLN A 178 4.80 1.70 0.09
CA GLN A 178 5.03 0.28 0.36
C GLN A 178 5.78 -0.38 -0.80
N HIS A 179 5.39 -0.11 -2.05
CA HIS A 179 6.11 -0.60 -3.22
C HIS A 179 7.56 -0.12 -3.25
N GLN A 180 7.82 1.15 -2.88
CA GLN A 180 9.17 1.68 -2.81
C GLN A 180 9.98 0.98 -1.71
N ARG A 181 9.43 0.85 -0.49
CA ARG A 181 10.07 0.11 0.62
C ARG A 181 10.41 -1.32 0.23
N LEU A 182 9.49 -2.01 -0.46
CA LEU A 182 9.73 -3.38 -0.93
C LEU A 182 10.86 -3.44 -1.95
N ARG A 183 10.92 -2.50 -2.89
CA ARG A 183 12.02 -2.43 -3.87
C ARG A 183 13.37 -2.20 -3.19
N ASP A 184 13.43 -1.28 -2.24
CA ASP A 184 14.66 -0.99 -1.50
C ASP A 184 15.10 -2.20 -0.64
N ALA A 185 14.14 -2.89 -0.03
CA ALA A 185 14.38 -4.13 0.71
C ALA A 185 14.88 -5.27 -0.20
N LEU A 186 14.35 -5.39 -1.41
CA LEU A 186 14.83 -6.37 -2.39
C LEU A 186 16.25 -6.06 -2.87
N ALA A 187 16.55 -4.81 -3.20
CA ALA A 187 17.87 -4.39 -3.64
C ALA A 187 18.95 -4.63 -2.55
N THR A 188 18.63 -4.30 -1.30
CA THR A 188 19.53 -4.57 -0.16
C THR A 188 19.73 -6.07 0.07
N LYS A 189 18.67 -6.87 -0.04
CA LYS A 189 18.76 -8.33 0.05
C LYS A 189 19.62 -8.92 -1.06
N GLU A 190 19.45 -8.48 -2.30
CA GLU A 190 20.26 -8.92 -3.44
C GLU A 190 21.75 -8.61 -3.23
N ALA A 191 22.07 -7.40 -2.77
CA ALA A 191 23.44 -7.00 -2.44
C ALA A 191 24.05 -7.88 -1.33
N LEU A 192 23.29 -8.20 -0.28
CA LEU A 192 23.75 -9.09 0.79
C LEU A 192 24.00 -10.52 0.29
N ILE A 193 23.13 -11.04 -0.60
CA ILE A 193 23.32 -12.36 -1.20
C ILE A 193 24.61 -12.39 -2.05
N ALA A 194 24.84 -11.35 -2.85
CA ALA A 194 26.06 -11.23 -3.66
C ALA A 194 27.32 -11.22 -2.78
N LEU A 195 27.36 -10.38 -1.75
CA LEU A 195 28.48 -10.32 -0.81
C LEU A 195 28.72 -11.67 -0.11
N ARG A 196 27.65 -12.37 0.29
CA ARG A 196 27.76 -13.68 0.92
C ARG A 196 28.33 -14.74 -0.02
N ASN A 197 27.99 -14.67 -1.31
CA ASN A 197 28.58 -15.54 -2.32
C ASN A 197 30.08 -15.26 -2.50
N GLU A 198 30.51 -14.00 -2.53
CA GLU A 198 31.92 -13.63 -2.60
C GLU A 198 32.70 -14.14 -1.38
N LEU A 199 32.14 -13.98 -0.17
CA LEU A 199 32.75 -14.51 1.05
C LEU A 199 32.86 -16.04 1.03
N ASN A 200 31.82 -16.75 0.58
CA ASN A 200 31.86 -18.21 0.43
C ASN A 200 32.95 -18.67 -0.55
N ILE A 201 33.18 -17.93 -1.63
CA ILE A 201 34.27 -18.21 -2.57
C ILE A 201 35.61 -18.05 -1.85
N ALA A 202 35.80 -16.96 -1.10
CA ALA A 202 37.02 -16.73 -0.32
C ALA A 202 37.26 -17.84 0.73
N THR A 203 36.21 -18.30 1.42
CA THR A 203 36.28 -19.45 2.34
C THR A 203 36.82 -20.69 1.65
N ARG A 204 36.28 -21.03 0.48
CA ARG A 204 36.71 -22.20 -0.29
C ARG A 204 38.15 -22.09 -0.74
N VAL A 205 38.59 -20.90 -1.15
CA VAL A 205 39.99 -20.65 -1.48
C VAL A 205 40.88 -20.88 -0.26
N GLN A 206 40.56 -20.29 0.89
CA GLN A 206 41.33 -20.47 2.13
C GLN A 206 41.38 -21.95 2.57
N GLN A 207 40.28 -22.68 2.47
CA GLN A 207 40.24 -24.12 2.77
C GLN A 207 41.06 -24.94 1.79
N SER A 208 41.07 -24.59 0.50
CA SER A 208 41.87 -25.29 -0.51
C SER A 208 43.38 -25.09 -0.34
N LEU A 209 43.79 -24.06 0.40
CA LEU A 209 45.18 -23.82 0.75
C LEU A 209 45.64 -24.73 1.89
N LEU A 210 44.75 -25.22 2.75
CA LEU A 210 45.12 -26.12 3.83
C LEU A 210 45.60 -27.47 3.28
N PRO A 211 46.67 -28.04 3.85
CA PRO A 211 47.20 -29.30 3.35
C PRO A 211 46.26 -30.47 3.73
N PRO A 212 46.15 -31.48 2.85
CA PRO A 212 45.35 -32.68 3.10
C PRO A 212 46.04 -33.57 4.13
N ASN A 213 45.31 -34.42 4.85
CA ASN A 213 45.93 -35.36 5.80
C ASN A 213 47.01 -36.23 5.14
N ILE A 214 48.13 -36.45 5.83
CA ILE A 214 49.30 -37.18 5.30
C ILE A 214 49.60 -38.40 6.15
N GLU A 215 49.82 -39.54 5.50
CA GLU A 215 50.48 -40.70 6.10
C GLU A 215 51.91 -40.77 5.55
N LEU A 216 52.90 -40.32 6.34
CA LEU A 216 54.30 -40.26 5.91
C LEU A 216 54.97 -41.63 5.94
N SER A 217 54.60 -42.45 6.93
CA SER A 217 55.08 -43.82 7.10
C SER A 217 54.13 -44.60 8.01
N SER A 218 54.45 -45.88 8.28
CA SER A 218 53.74 -46.65 9.32
C SER A 218 53.86 -46.03 10.73
N ALA A 219 54.86 -45.16 10.94
CA ALA A 219 55.11 -44.53 12.24
C ALA A 219 54.43 -43.16 12.42
N TYR A 220 54.17 -42.41 11.33
CA TYR A 220 53.64 -41.04 11.42
C TYR A 220 52.41 -40.83 10.56
N LYS A 221 51.32 -40.42 11.22
CA LYS A 221 50.06 -39.99 10.61
C LYS A 221 49.75 -38.57 11.07
N ILE A 222 49.52 -37.67 10.14
CA ILE A 222 49.28 -36.25 10.41
C ILE A 222 47.91 -35.88 9.91
N TRP A 223 47.13 -35.30 10.82
CA TRP A 223 45.75 -34.90 10.60
C TRP A 223 45.59 -33.45 11.00
N GLY A 224 44.87 -32.68 10.18
CA GLY A 224 44.56 -31.29 10.44
C GLY A 224 43.08 -31.01 10.20
N GLY A 225 42.52 -30.08 10.96
CA GLY A 225 41.15 -29.64 10.82
C GLY A 225 41.02 -28.19 11.25
N MET A 226 40.22 -27.42 10.52
CA MET A 226 39.97 -26.01 10.81
C MET A 226 38.49 -25.73 10.61
N TRP A 227 37.84 -25.17 11.64
CA TRP A 227 36.44 -24.76 11.61
C TRP A 227 36.34 -23.26 11.89
N PRO A 228 36.30 -22.43 10.83
CA PRO A 228 36.18 -20.99 10.99
C PRO A 228 34.89 -20.60 11.71
N ALA A 229 34.97 -19.62 12.63
CA ALA A 229 33.79 -19.07 13.32
C ALA A 229 32.93 -18.15 12.42
N LYS A 230 33.51 -17.65 11.34
CA LYS A 230 32.88 -16.82 10.29
C LYS A 230 33.20 -17.40 8.91
N GLU A 231 32.79 -16.73 7.84
CA GLU A 231 33.10 -17.13 6.47
C GLU A 231 34.62 -17.24 6.25
N VAL A 232 35.42 -16.29 6.72
CA VAL A 232 36.90 -16.32 6.59
C VAL A 232 37.58 -16.06 7.93
N GLY A 233 38.69 -16.77 8.18
CA GLY A 233 39.41 -16.78 9.46
C GLY A 233 40.85 -16.26 9.37
N GLY A 234 41.46 -15.99 10.53
CA GLY A 234 42.89 -15.67 10.68
C GLY A 234 43.75 -16.91 10.97
N ASP A 235 43.12 -18.00 11.39
CA ASP A 235 43.78 -19.24 11.77
C ASP A 235 44.20 -20.03 10.53
N PHE A 236 45.32 -20.73 10.63
CA PHE A 236 45.70 -21.76 9.69
C PHE A 236 46.61 -22.81 10.34
N TYR A 237 46.63 -24.00 9.76
CA TYR A 237 47.69 -24.97 9.99
C TYR A 237 48.36 -25.28 8.66
N ASP A 238 49.60 -25.74 8.74
CA ASP A 238 50.32 -26.22 7.58
C ASP A 238 51.27 -27.35 7.95
N PHE A 239 51.53 -28.22 6.99
CA PHE A 239 52.57 -29.21 7.08
C PHE A 239 53.11 -29.47 5.67
N PHE A 240 54.42 -29.34 5.51
CA PHE A 240 55.08 -29.38 4.21
C PHE A 240 56.49 -29.97 4.34
N PRO A 241 56.94 -30.76 3.34
CA PRO A 241 58.29 -31.30 3.35
C PRO A 241 59.31 -30.16 3.18
N LEU A 242 60.36 -30.18 4.01
CA LEU A 242 61.55 -29.36 3.80
C LEU A 242 62.57 -30.08 2.91
N ASP A 243 62.62 -31.41 3.04
CA ASP A 243 63.36 -32.35 2.20
C ASP A 243 62.80 -33.77 2.42
N ASP A 244 63.51 -34.79 1.93
CA ASP A 244 63.11 -36.20 1.98
C ASP A 244 62.95 -36.76 3.41
N HIS A 245 63.58 -36.14 4.42
CA HIS A 245 63.62 -36.65 5.79
C HIS A 245 63.01 -35.70 6.82
N ARG A 246 62.70 -34.46 6.43
CA ARG A 246 62.25 -33.42 7.35
C ARG A 246 60.91 -32.85 6.92
N LEU A 247 59.97 -32.85 7.85
CA LEU A 247 58.67 -32.23 7.70
C LEU A 247 58.53 -31.00 8.59
N ALA A 248 58.16 -29.87 8.01
CA ALA A 248 57.71 -28.71 8.74
C ALA A 248 56.25 -28.88 9.18
N ILE A 249 55.93 -28.44 10.40
CA ILE A 249 54.58 -28.40 10.96
C ILE A 249 54.37 -27.02 11.55
N ALA A 250 53.26 -26.38 11.20
CA ALA A 250 52.91 -25.04 11.66
C ALA A 250 51.43 -24.97 12.08
N ILE A 251 51.17 -24.23 13.16
CA ILE A 251 49.83 -23.76 13.54
C ILE A 251 49.96 -22.28 13.86
N ALA A 252 49.08 -21.46 13.31
CA ALA A 252 49.16 -20.04 13.46
C ALA A 252 47.78 -19.38 13.51
N ASP A 253 47.72 -18.24 14.18
CA ASP A 253 46.53 -17.39 14.29
C ASP A 253 46.92 -15.92 14.08
N VAL A 254 46.30 -15.31 13.07
CA VAL A 254 46.45 -13.91 12.72
C VAL A 254 45.50 -13.06 13.55
N SER A 255 46.05 -12.05 14.23
CA SER A 255 45.26 -11.06 14.95
C SER A 255 44.27 -10.36 13.99
N GLY A 256 43.01 -10.26 14.37
CA GLY A 256 41.99 -9.58 13.56
C GLY A 256 40.86 -10.52 13.17
N LYS A 257 40.02 -10.09 12.22
CA LYS A 257 38.89 -10.89 11.72
C LYS A 257 38.44 -10.43 10.34
N GLY A 258 37.78 -11.33 9.60
CA GLY A 258 37.21 -11.02 8.29
C GLY A 258 38.27 -11.01 7.19
N VAL A 259 37.99 -10.29 6.11
CA VAL A 259 38.78 -10.35 4.86
C VAL A 259 40.24 -9.92 5.04
N PRO A 260 40.58 -8.81 5.74
CA PRO A 260 41.99 -8.42 5.90
C PRO A 260 42.83 -9.49 6.60
N ALA A 261 42.32 -10.08 7.69
CA ALA A 261 43.01 -11.16 8.42
C ALA A 261 43.18 -12.42 7.54
N ALA A 262 42.19 -12.75 6.72
CA ALA A 262 42.29 -13.88 5.80
C ALA A 262 43.32 -13.66 4.68
N LEU A 263 43.44 -12.45 4.15
CA LEU A 263 44.50 -12.10 3.19
C LEU A 263 45.88 -12.16 3.85
N PHE A 264 45.99 -11.61 5.05
CA PHE A 264 47.22 -11.65 5.84
C PHE A 264 47.63 -13.09 6.18
N THR A 265 46.68 -14.00 6.38
CA THR A 265 46.91 -15.44 6.56
C THR A 265 47.63 -16.05 5.36
N VAL A 266 47.17 -15.77 4.14
CA VAL A 266 47.79 -16.26 2.90
C VAL A 266 49.21 -15.72 2.74
N MET A 267 49.41 -14.44 3.04
CA MET A 267 50.73 -13.81 3.02
C MET A 267 51.67 -14.45 4.06
N ALA A 268 51.22 -14.56 5.31
CA ALA A 268 51.98 -15.15 6.40
C ALA A 268 52.39 -16.59 6.09
N ARG A 269 51.46 -17.40 5.58
CA ARG A 269 51.76 -18.76 5.13
C ARG A 269 52.85 -18.79 4.05
N THR A 270 52.74 -17.92 3.05
CA THR A 270 53.73 -17.83 1.96
C THR A 270 55.11 -17.44 2.48
N MET A 271 55.17 -16.46 3.38
CA MET A 271 56.43 -16.02 3.99
C MET A 271 57.02 -17.08 4.92
N LEU A 272 56.18 -17.87 5.60
CA LEU A 272 56.64 -18.99 6.41
C LEU A 272 57.32 -20.05 5.55
N HIS A 273 56.72 -20.44 4.41
CA HIS A 273 57.34 -21.35 3.44
C HIS A 273 58.70 -20.82 2.94
N ALA A 274 58.74 -19.54 2.55
CA ALA A 274 59.97 -18.90 2.09
C ALA A 274 61.06 -18.89 3.17
N SER A 275 60.71 -18.58 4.42
CA SER A 275 61.66 -18.56 5.54
C SER A 275 62.17 -19.96 5.92
N ALA A 276 61.31 -20.98 5.78
CA ALA A 276 61.60 -22.35 6.13
C ALA A 276 62.52 -23.05 5.10
N ALA A 277 62.40 -22.70 3.82
CA ALA A 277 63.16 -23.32 2.74
C ALA A 277 64.69 -23.18 2.89
N PHE A 278 65.17 -22.09 3.52
CA PHE A 278 66.60 -21.79 3.61
C PHE A 278 67.22 -22.06 4.99
N LEU A 279 66.42 -22.46 5.99
CA LEU A 279 66.85 -22.46 7.39
C LEU A 279 66.53 -23.77 8.13
N ASN A 280 67.57 -24.42 8.65
CA ASN A 280 67.47 -25.69 9.38
C ASN A 280 67.10 -25.55 10.87
N SER A 281 66.61 -24.39 11.29
CA SER A 281 66.32 -24.08 12.70
C SER A 281 64.97 -23.35 12.82
N PRO A 282 64.03 -23.88 13.63
CA PRO A 282 62.72 -23.26 13.83
C PRO A 282 62.82 -21.80 14.30
N GLY A 283 63.69 -21.52 15.28
CA GLY A 283 63.88 -20.16 15.78
C GLY A 283 64.39 -19.19 14.72
N LYS A 284 65.35 -19.60 13.88
CA LYS A 284 65.87 -18.75 12.79
C LYS A 284 64.81 -18.51 11.70
N ALA A 285 64.06 -19.55 11.33
CA ALA A 285 62.97 -19.43 10.38
C ALA A 285 61.93 -18.42 10.88
N LEU A 286 61.51 -18.53 12.16
CA LEU A 286 60.59 -17.58 12.76
C LEU A 286 61.15 -16.16 12.87
N SER A 287 62.45 -15.97 13.12
CA SER A 287 63.05 -14.63 13.10
C SER A 287 62.98 -13.98 11.72
N VAL A 288 63.28 -14.74 10.66
CA VAL A 288 63.19 -14.24 9.29
C VAL A 288 61.74 -13.98 8.89
N PHE A 289 60.83 -14.89 9.25
CA PHE A 289 59.38 -14.72 9.08
C PHE A 289 58.87 -13.45 9.77
N ASN A 290 59.27 -13.20 11.02
CA ASN A 290 58.91 -11.99 11.75
C ASN A 290 59.38 -10.72 11.03
N ASN A 291 60.64 -10.70 10.56
CA ASN A 291 61.17 -9.55 9.83
C ASN A 291 60.41 -9.28 8.52
N PHE A 292 59.96 -10.34 7.83
CA PHE A 292 59.11 -10.18 6.65
C PHE A 292 57.75 -9.60 6.99
N LEU A 293 57.14 -10.04 8.08
CA LEU A 293 55.84 -9.54 8.51
C LEU A 293 55.89 -8.12 9.07
N GLU A 294 56.98 -7.75 9.75
CA GLU A 294 57.16 -6.40 10.30
C GLU A 294 57.38 -5.35 9.21
N ASN A 295 58.05 -5.74 8.11
CA ASN A 295 58.29 -4.85 6.98
C ASN A 295 56.97 -4.46 6.27
N ASN A 296 56.63 -3.17 6.33
CA ASN A 296 55.41 -2.57 5.77
C ASN A 296 54.10 -3.03 6.45
N ASN A 297 54.13 -3.26 7.77
CA ASN A 297 52.94 -3.61 8.56
C ASN A 297 52.16 -2.39 9.06
N ASP A 298 51.66 -1.55 8.14
CA ASP A 298 50.93 -0.33 8.52
C ASP A 298 49.61 -0.63 9.25
N GLU A 299 49.02 -1.81 9.02
CA GLU A 299 47.78 -2.24 9.66
C GLU A 299 47.98 -2.73 11.11
N GLY A 300 49.22 -2.97 11.54
CA GLY A 300 49.53 -3.44 12.89
C GLY A 300 49.04 -4.85 13.19
N LEU A 301 48.79 -5.67 12.15
CA LEU A 301 48.40 -7.08 12.31
C LEU A 301 49.62 -7.92 12.70
N PHE A 302 49.43 -8.92 13.55
CA PHE A 302 50.49 -9.84 13.95
C PHE A 302 50.00 -11.29 13.90
N VAL A 303 50.95 -12.23 13.93
CA VAL A 303 50.65 -13.68 13.90
C VAL A 303 51.24 -14.33 15.13
N THR A 304 50.43 -15.06 15.86
CA THR A 304 50.94 -16.04 16.82
C THR A 304 51.21 -17.33 16.08
N VAL A 305 52.38 -17.95 16.27
CA VAL A 305 52.75 -19.16 15.51
C VAL A 305 53.46 -20.18 16.38
N PHE A 306 53.06 -21.43 16.25
CA PHE A 306 53.84 -22.60 16.65
C PHE A 306 54.44 -23.23 15.39
N TYR A 307 55.77 -23.32 15.33
CA TYR A 307 56.48 -23.90 14.18
C TYR A 307 57.46 -24.97 14.64
N GLY A 308 57.44 -26.12 13.99
CA GLY A 308 58.36 -27.21 14.29
C GLY A 308 58.78 -27.99 13.06
N ILE A 309 59.87 -28.73 13.23
CA ILE A 309 60.49 -29.57 12.22
C ILE A 309 60.63 -30.97 12.82
N LEU A 310 59.95 -31.94 12.19
CA LEU A 310 60.05 -33.35 12.49
C LEU A 310 61.08 -33.99 11.57
N ASP A 311 62.11 -34.57 12.15
CA ASP A 311 62.98 -35.51 11.46
C ASP A 311 62.32 -36.90 11.47
N ILE A 312 61.90 -37.36 10.29
CA ILE A 312 61.06 -38.55 10.11
C ILE A 312 61.84 -39.82 10.44
N GLU A 313 63.15 -39.85 10.24
CA GLU A 313 63.98 -41.02 10.50
C GLU A 313 64.27 -41.19 12.01
N THR A 314 64.61 -40.10 12.68
CA THR A 314 65.01 -40.12 14.10
C THR A 314 63.86 -39.88 15.06
N GLY A 315 62.74 -39.36 14.58
CA GLY A 315 61.61 -38.91 15.40
C GLY A 315 61.89 -37.66 16.24
N LYS A 316 63.02 -36.99 16.01
CA LYS A 316 63.36 -35.76 16.73
C LYS A 316 62.50 -34.61 16.22
N PHE A 317 61.71 -34.04 17.12
CA PHE A 317 60.91 -32.85 16.86
C PHE A 317 61.56 -31.61 17.48
N ARG A 318 61.91 -30.62 16.66
CA ARG A 318 62.47 -29.34 17.11
C ARG A 318 61.44 -28.26 16.83
N TYR A 319 61.11 -27.42 17.81
CA TYR A 319 60.12 -26.37 17.63
C TYR A 319 60.59 -25.00 18.14
N ALA A 320 59.89 -23.96 17.71
CA ALA A 320 59.92 -22.63 18.26
C ALA A 320 58.47 -22.13 18.38
N ASN A 321 58.18 -21.43 19.47
CA ASN A 321 56.87 -20.86 19.72
C ASN A 321 56.99 -19.33 19.68
N GLY A 322 56.31 -18.70 18.72
CA GLY A 322 56.15 -17.26 18.55
C GLY A 322 54.83 -16.77 19.14
N GLY A 323 54.57 -17.04 20.42
CA GLY A 323 53.41 -16.52 21.16
C GLY A 323 52.09 -17.28 20.97
N HIS A 324 52.11 -18.46 20.34
CA HIS A 324 50.93 -19.32 20.19
C HIS A 324 50.74 -20.22 21.42
N ASN A 325 49.56 -20.81 21.54
CA ASN A 325 49.28 -21.74 22.64
C ASN A 325 50.26 -22.93 22.60
N PRO A 326 50.81 -23.35 23.77
CA PRO A 326 51.73 -24.47 23.80
C PRO A 326 51.03 -25.77 23.38
N PRO A 327 51.72 -26.65 22.63
CA PRO A 327 51.15 -27.93 22.22
C PRO A 327 50.98 -28.86 23.42
N ILE A 328 50.07 -29.81 23.29
CA ILE A 328 49.86 -30.89 24.27
C ILE A 328 50.50 -32.16 23.71
N ILE A 329 51.28 -32.84 24.54
CA ILE A 329 51.82 -34.17 24.25
C ILE A 329 51.02 -35.16 25.08
N LEU A 330 50.38 -36.12 24.41
CA LEU A 330 49.68 -37.23 25.03
C LEU A 330 50.47 -38.50 24.76
N ASP A 331 50.65 -39.33 25.78
CA ASP A 331 51.24 -40.65 25.60
C ASP A 331 50.14 -41.69 25.30
N SER A 332 50.51 -42.97 25.20
CA SER A 332 49.54 -44.04 24.90
C SER A 332 48.51 -44.29 26.01
N LYS A 333 48.66 -43.67 27.18
CA LYS A 333 47.77 -43.79 28.35
C LYS A 333 46.86 -42.58 28.53
N GLY A 334 47.00 -41.54 27.71
CA GLY A 334 46.24 -40.29 27.80
C GLY A 334 46.93 -39.26 28.68
#